data_AF-A0A7D5YS65-F1
#
_entry.id   AF-A0A7D5YS65-F1
#
_cell.length_a   1.000
_cell.length_b   1.000
_cell.length_c   1.000
_cell.angle_alpha   90.00
_cell.angle_beta   90.00
_cell.angle_gamma   90.00
#
_symmetry.space_group_name_H-M   'P 1'
#
loop_
_entity.id
_entity.type
_entity.pdbx_description
1 polymer ?
#
loop_
_entity_poly.entity_id
_entity_poly.type
_entity_poly.pdbx_seq_one_letter_code
_entity_poly.pdbx_strand_id
1 'polypeptide(L)'
;MKLKDDNNYLQNNFDLEMTKWSLESVGLVSLGTRLGCLRDDLPEDHPARQLIKCAKDIMELAYKLEFYPSPWKYISTPNFKKMMKTLDLQWVLSSKYIEQAKKQINERGHVIPEEEKSVIEKLLAIDEKVAIMMANEMLMAGIDTVGVKLYSFVKNYAT
;
A
#
# COMPACT_ATOMS: atom_id res chain seq x y z
N MET A 1 -4.64 14.56 -16.60
CA MET A 1 -5.36 13.82 -15.54
C MET A 1 -6.56 13.23 -16.24
N LYS A 2 -6.55 11.92 -16.52
CA LYS A 2 -7.60 11.22 -17.29
C LYS A 2 -8.99 11.48 -16.72
N LEU A 3 -9.06 11.74 -15.40
CA LEU A 3 -10.26 12.20 -14.69
C LEU A 3 -10.92 13.47 -15.26
N LYS A 4 -10.17 14.35 -15.92
CA LYS A 4 -10.68 15.62 -16.50
C LYS A 4 -11.07 15.49 -17.97
N ASP A 5 -10.55 14.48 -18.65
CA ASP A 5 -10.60 14.37 -20.11
C ASP A 5 -11.65 13.35 -20.60
N ASP A 6 -12.12 12.45 -19.72
CA ASP A 6 -13.14 11.44 -20.02
C ASP A 6 -14.12 11.27 -18.85
N ASN A 7 -15.36 11.76 -19.02
CA ASN A 7 -16.42 11.66 -18.02
C ASN A 7 -16.81 10.21 -17.66
N ASN A 8 -16.53 9.24 -18.53
CA ASN A 8 -16.83 7.82 -18.28
C ASN A 8 -15.65 7.07 -17.68
N TYR A 9 -14.44 7.63 -17.69
CA TYR A 9 -13.24 6.97 -17.16
C TYR A 9 -13.42 6.62 -15.68
N LEU A 10 -13.90 7.58 -14.89
CA LEU A 10 -14.07 7.38 -13.45
C LEU A 10 -15.11 6.29 -13.18
N GLN A 11 -16.21 6.24 -13.93
CA GLN A 11 -17.22 5.20 -13.77
C GLN A 11 -16.66 3.79 -14.01
N ASN A 12 -15.76 3.65 -14.98
CA ASN A 12 -15.17 2.37 -15.37
C ASN A 12 -13.96 1.95 -14.53
N ASN A 13 -13.30 2.89 -13.85
CA ASN A 13 -12.03 2.67 -13.14
C ASN A 13 -12.06 3.15 -11.69
N PHE A 14 -13.27 3.32 -11.12
CA PHE A 14 -13.44 3.89 -9.80
C PHE A 14 -12.68 3.10 -8.73
N ASP A 15 -12.77 1.78 -8.76
CA ASP A 15 -12.05 0.87 -7.87
C ASP A 15 -10.54 1.09 -7.92
N LEU A 16 -9.97 1.16 -9.12
CA LEU A 16 -8.55 1.39 -9.33
C LEU A 16 -8.10 2.76 -8.78
N GLU A 17 -8.85 3.82 -9.08
CA GLU A 17 -8.52 5.17 -8.60
C GLU A 17 -8.66 5.26 -7.07
N MET A 18 -9.65 4.59 -6.48
CA MET A 18 -9.78 4.50 -5.03
C MET A 18 -8.59 3.76 -4.39
N THR A 19 -8.16 2.65 -4.97
CA THR A 19 -7.00 1.89 -4.49
C THR A 19 -5.70 2.69 -4.60
N LYS A 20 -5.47 3.40 -5.72
CA LYS A 20 -4.33 4.32 -5.85
C LYS A 20 -4.38 5.42 -4.80
N TRP A 21 -5.54 6.05 -4.63
CA TRP A 21 -5.73 7.09 -3.62
C TRP A 21 -5.46 6.60 -2.21
N SER A 22 -5.89 5.38 -1.88
CA SER A 22 -5.63 4.77 -0.58
C SER A 22 -4.14 4.52 -0.35
N LEU A 23 -3.43 3.98 -1.34
CA LEU A 23 -1.98 3.80 -1.24
C LEU A 23 -1.26 5.15 -1.09
N GLU A 24 -1.61 6.15 -1.90
CA GLU A 24 -1.01 7.49 -1.81
C GLU A 24 -1.25 8.13 -0.42
N SER A 25 -2.46 8.01 0.10
CA SER A 25 -2.85 8.54 1.41
C SER A 25 -2.12 7.83 2.55
N VAL A 26 -2.05 6.50 2.51
CA VAL A 26 -1.30 5.69 3.48
C VAL A 26 0.18 6.04 3.41
N GLY A 27 0.77 6.16 2.23
CA GLY A 27 2.16 6.58 2.06
C GLY A 27 2.43 7.95 2.68
N LEU A 28 1.52 8.92 2.48
CA LEU A 28 1.66 10.24 3.06
C LEU A 28 1.61 10.21 4.60
N VAL A 29 0.64 9.51 5.19
CA VAL A 29 0.49 9.45 6.67
C VAL A 29 1.60 8.62 7.31
N SER A 30 1.93 7.46 6.72
CA SER A 30 2.90 6.52 7.29
C SER A 30 4.34 6.99 7.12
N LEU A 31 4.69 7.47 5.93
CA LEU A 31 6.08 7.78 5.56
C LEU A 31 6.35 9.29 5.45
N GLY A 32 5.33 10.13 5.43
CA GLY A 32 5.50 11.56 5.19
C GLY A 32 5.88 11.90 3.75
N THR A 33 5.73 10.96 2.81
CA THR A 33 6.10 11.15 1.40
C THR A 33 4.96 10.78 0.45
N ARG A 34 4.94 11.45 -0.70
CA ARG A 34 4.08 11.10 -1.84
C ARG A 34 4.70 9.94 -2.61
N LEU A 35 3.94 8.88 -2.87
CA LEU A 35 4.41 7.71 -3.61
C LEU A 35 4.33 7.90 -5.13
N GLY A 36 3.55 8.90 -5.57
CA GLY A 36 3.42 9.26 -6.98
C GLY A 36 2.48 8.33 -7.77
N CYS A 37 1.65 7.54 -7.09
CA CYS A 37 0.85 6.50 -7.74
C CYS A 37 -0.46 7.00 -8.38
N LEU A 38 -0.81 8.27 -8.16
CA LEU A 38 -1.98 8.95 -8.74
C LEU A 38 -1.77 9.42 -10.19
N ARG A 39 -0.62 9.14 -10.80
CA ARG A 39 -0.32 9.54 -12.17
C ARG A 39 -1.07 8.68 -13.20
N ASP A 40 -1.49 9.30 -14.30
CA ASP A 40 -2.21 8.62 -15.40
C ASP A 40 -1.33 7.64 -16.20
N ASP A 41 -0.02 7.90 -16.21
CA ASP A 41 1.02 7.28 -17.02
C ASP A 41 1.92 6.36 -16.20
N LEU A 42 1.40 5.79 -15.11
CA LEU A 42 2.18 4.99 -14.19
C LEU A 42 2.70 3.70 -14.87
N PRO A 43 4.04 3.54 -15.03
CA PRO A 43 4.62 2.36 -15.65
C PRO A 43 4.20 1.06 -14.96
N GLU A 44 4.17 -0.04 -15.71
CA GLU A 44 3.79 -1.34 -15.14
C GLU A 44 4.76 -1.82 -14.05
N ASP A 45 6.04 -1.49 -14.20
CA ASP A 45 7.11 -1.79 -13.26
C ASP A 45 7.22 -0.76 -12.12
N HIS A 46 6.34 0.25 -12.06
CA HIS A 46 6.37 1.23 -10.99
C HIS A 46 6.13 0.57 -9.62
N PRO A 47 6.96 0.83 -8.59
CA PRO A 47 6.87 0.11 -7.31
C PRO A 47 5.50 0.20 -6.63
N ALA A 48 4.85 1.37 -6.64
CA ALA A 48 3.50 1.52 -6.10
C ALA A 48 2.44 0.65 -6.82
N ARG A 49 2.56 0.46 -8.14
CA ARG A 49 1.64 -0.41 -8.89
C ARG A 49 1.83 -1.87 -8.52
N GLN A 50 3.09 -2.26 -8.33
CA GLN A 50 3.44 -3.60 -7.85
C GLN A 50 2.95 -3.82 -6.40
N LEU A 51 3.02 -2.82 -5.52
CA LEU A 51 2.46 -2.90 -4.16
C LEU A 51 0.94 -3.15 -4.17
N ILE A 52 0.19 -2.41 -4.99
CA ILE A 52 -1.26 -2.63 -5.16
C ILE A 52 -1.54 -4.07 -5.62
N LYS A 53 -0.77 -4.55 -6.59
CA LYS A 53 -0.90 -5.92 -7.07
C LYS A 53 -0.58 -6.94 -5.97
N CYS A 54 0.48 -6.72 -5.19
CA CYS A 54 0.84 -7.59 -4.07
C CYS A 54 -0.29 -7.66 -3.03
N ALA A 55 -0.88 -6.53 -2.64
CA ALA A 55 -1.99 -6.51 -1.67
C ALA A 55 -3.17 -7.39 -2.13
N LYS A 56 -3.60 -7.20 -3.39
CA LYS A 56 -4.67 -8.01 -4.00
C LYS A 56 -4.30 -9.50 -4.07
N ASP A 57 -3.10 -9.83 -4.52
CA ASP A 57 -2.63 -11.21 -4.64
C ASP A 57 -2.53 -11.89 -3.25
N ILE A 58 -2.08 -11.16 -2.22
CA ILE A 58 -2.02 -11.65 -0.83
C ILE A 58 -3.42 -11.99 -0.34
N MET A 59 -4.40 -11.08 -0.50
CA MET A 59 -5.78 -11.34 -0.08
C MET A 59 -6.39 -12.56 -0.78
N GLU A 60 -6.20 -12.69 -2.10
CA GLU A 60 -6.70 -13.83 -2.87
C GLU A 60 -6.04 -15.15 -2.45
N LEU A 61 -4.72 -15.13 -2.23
CA LEU A 61 -3.98 -16.32 -1.80
C LEU A 61 -4.31 -16.71 -0.37
N ALA A 62 -4.50 -15.75 0.53
CA ALA A 62 -4.94 -15.99 1.90
C ALA A 62 -6.31 -16.67 1.88
N TYR A 63 -7.25 -16.18 1.07
CA TYR A 63 -8.56 -16.81 0.90
C TYR A 63 -8.45 -18.27 0.44
N LYS A 64 -7.62 -18.53 -0.59
CA LYS A 64 -7.40 -19.89 -1.11
C LYS A 64 -6.73 -20.83 -0.12
N LEU A 65 -5.83 -20.32 0.72
CA LEU A 65 -5.07 -21.13 1.67
C LEU A 65 -5.87 -21.42 2.94
N GLU A 66 -6.64 -20.46 3.43
CA GLU A 66 -7.33 -20.56 4.73
C GLU A 66 -8.74 -21.17 4.63
N PHE A 67 -9.45 -20.93 3.52
CA PHE A 67 -10.87 -21.31 3.41
C PHE A 67 -11.14 -22.54 2.55
N TYR A 68 -10.20 -22.94 1.67
CA TYR A 68 -10.31 -24.19 0.93
C TYR A 68 -9.53 -25.31 1.63
N PRO A 69 -9.93 -26.59 1.46
CA PRO A 69 -9.11 -27.71 1.88
C PRO A 69 -7.74 -27.63 1.20
N SER A 70 -6.73 -27.20 1.96
CA SER A 70 -5.40 -26.93 1.44
C SER A 70 -4.36 -27.52 2.40
N PRO A 71 -3.50 -28.45 1.93
CA PRO A 71 -2.51 -29.11 2.79
C PRO A 71 -1.27 -28.22 3.03
N TRP A 72 -1.39 -26.90 2.88
CA TRP A 72 -0.28 -25.95 2.91
C TRP A 72 0.50 -25.94 4.23
N LYS A 73 -0.17 -26.30 5.34
CA LYS A 73 0.46 -26.44 6.66
C LYS A 73 1.42 -27.63 6.75
N TYR A 74 1.29 -28.60 5.84
CA TYR A 74 2.08 -29.83 5.83
C TYR A 74 3.05 -29.89 4.64
N ILE A 75 2.67 -29.33 3.50
CA ILE A 75 3.49 -29.32 2.28
C ILE A 75 3.51 -27.94 1.63
N SER A 76 4.62 -27.61 0.97
CA SER A 76 4.77 -26.35 0.24
C SER A 76 3.98 -26.40 -1.08
N THR A 77 2.67 -26.13 -1.01
CA THR A 77 1.77 -26.09 -2.18
C THR A 77 2.14 -24.95 -3.13
N PRO A 78 1.74 -25.01 -4.41
CA PRO A 78 1.95 -23.91 -5.36
C PRO A 78 1.39 -22.57 -4.86
N ASN A 79 0.21 -22.57 -4.25
CA ASN A 79 -0.39 -21.36 -3.67
C ASN A 79 0.42 -20.80 -2.49
N PHE A 80 0.93 -21.67 -1.61
CA PHE A 80 1.77 -21.24 -0.50
C PHE A 80 3.10 -20.65 -0.98
N LYS A 81 3.74 -21.28 -1.97
CA LYS A 81 4.95 -20.73 -2.61
C LYS A 81 4.69 -19.39 -3.27
N LYS A 82 3.54 -19.23 -3.92
CA LYS A 82 3.13 -17.94 -4.52
C LYS A 82 2.91 -16.89 -3.44
N MET A 83 2.23 -17.24 -2.34
CA MET A 83 2.04 -16.34 -1.20
C MET A 83 3.37 -15.81 -0.67
N MET A 84 4.33 -16.71 -0.41
CA MET A 84 5.62 -16.28 0.12
C MET A 84 6.37 -15.34 -0.83
N LYS A 85 6.40 -15.66 -2.12
CA LYS A 85 7.01 -14.77 -3.13
C LYS A 85 6.34 -13.40 -3.19
N THR A 86 5.01 -13.35 -3.05
CA THR A 86 4.28 -12.08 -3.06
C THR A 86 4.58 -11.25 -1.81
N LEU A 87 4.65 -11.89 -0.63
CA LEU A 87 5.05 -11.23 0.62
C LEU A 87 6.49 -10.71 0.55
N ASP A 88 7.43 -11.51 0.03
CA ASP A 88 8.82 -11.09 -0.16
C ASP A 88 8.91 -9.87 -1.10
N LEU A 89 8.17 -9.89 -2.22
CA LEU A 89 8.13 -8.77 -3.15
C LEU A 89 7.51 -7.52 -2.50
N GLN A 90 6.41 -7.66 -1.75
CA GLN A 90 5.81 -6.56 -0.98
C GLN A 90 6.84 -5.94 -0.03
N TRP A 91 7.55 -6.77 0.73
CA TRP A 91 8.54 -6.32 1.70
C TRP A 91 9.66 -5.53 1.03
N VAL A 92 10.21 -6.06 -0.07
CA VAL A 92 11.27 -5.41 -0.84
C VAL A 92 10.81 -4.05 -1.38
N LEU A 93 9.58 -3.96 -1.89
CA LEU A 93 9.04 -2.72 -2.45
C LEU A 93 8.79 -1.67 -1.37
N SER A 94 8.13 -2.04 -0.27
CA SER A 94 7.86 -1.15 0.87
C SER A 94 9.16 -0.68 1.53
N SER A 95 10.16 -1.56 1.68
CA SER A 95 11.47 -1.21 2.23
C SER A 95 12.17 -0.10 1.42
N LYS A 96 12.03 -0.07 0.09
CA LYS A 96 12.59 1.02 -0.73
C LYS A 96 11.98 2.38 -0.36
N TYR A 97 10.67 2.44 -0.19
CA TYR A 97 9.99 3.67 0.21
C TYR A 97 10.32 4.09 1.64
N ILE A 98 10.45 3.11 2.55
CA ILE A 98 10.85 3.35 3.94
C ILE A 98 12.26 3.93 4.02
N GLU A 99 13.24 3.35 3.31
CA GLU A 99 14.60 3.88 3.29
C GLU A 99 14.67 5.28 2.65
N GLN A 100 13.87 5.53 1.60
CA GLN A 100 13.73 6.88 1.04
C GLN A 100 13.18 7.87 2.08
N ALA A 101 12.15 7.48 2.83
CA ALA A 101 11.54 8.33 3.85
C ALA A 101 12.54 8.64 4.99
N LYS A 102 13.26 7.62 5.48
CA LYS A 102 14.33 7.77 6.48
C LYS A 102 15.40 8.75 5.99
N LYS A 103 15.83 8.62 4.74
CA LYS A 103 16.80 9.54 4.13
C LYS A 103 16.28 10.98 4.13
N GLN A 104 15.03 11.20 3.69
CA GLN A 104 14.41 12.52 3.67
C GLN A 104 14.25 13.13 5.06
N ILE A 105 13.91 12.33 6.08
CA ILE A 105 13.85 12.76 7.48
C ILE A 105 15.23 13.23 7.95
N ASN A 106 16.28 12.44 7.69
CA ASN A 106 17.64 12.76 8.11
C ASN A 106 18.22 13.98 7.39
N GLU A 107 17.91 14.15 6.10
CA GLU A 107 18.41 15.26 5.27
C GLU A 107 17.63 16.57 5.47
N ARG A 108 16.48 16.53 6.17
CA ARG A 108 15.58 17.69 6.35
C ARG A 108 16.26 18.89 7.03
N GLY A 109 17.22 18.64 7.92
CA GLY A 109 18.05 19.68 8.55
C GLY A 109 17.31 20.63 9.51
N HIS A 110 16.03 20.41 9.78
CA HIS A 110 15.25 21.17 10.76
C HIS A 110 14.21 20.28 11.45
N VAL A 111 13.82 20.68 12.66
CA VAL A 111 12.77 20.02 13.44
C VAL A 111 11.40 20.51 12.96
N ILE A 112 10.46 19.59 12.80
CA ILE A 112 9.05 19.90 12.49
C ILE A 112 8.17 19.68 13.72
N PRO A 113 6.98 20.30 13.79
CA PRO A 113 6.00 20.06 14.85
C PRO A 113 5.62 18.56 14.96
N GLU A 114 5.29 18.11 16.17
CA GLU A 114 4.98 16.71 16.45
C GLU A 114 3.73 16.23 15.69
N GLU A 115 2.77 17.11 15.47
CA GLU A 115 1.55 16.88 14.69
C GLU A 115 1.83 16.69 13.19
N GLU A 116 2.94 17.22 12.67
CA GLU A 116 3.32 17.10 11.25
C GLU A 116 4.20 15.87 10.98
N LYS A 117 4.74 15.23 12.03
CA LYS A 117 5.56 14.03 11.88
C LYS A 117 4.73 12.85 11.38
N SER A 118 5.29 12.18 10.37
CA SER A 118 4.77 10.90 9.88
C SER A 118 4.85 9.80 10.95
N VAL A 119 4.07 8.74 10.79
CA VAL A 119 4.09 7.61 11.74
C VAL A 119 5.48 7.01 11.85
N ILE A 120 6.20 6.83 10.74
CA ILE A 120 7.56 6.29 10.77
C ILE A 120 8.52 7.23 11.51
N GLU A 121 8.40 8.55 11.34
CA GLU A 121 9.26 9.53 12.01
C GLU A 121 9.08 9.49 13.54
N LYS A 122 7.83 9.30 14.01
CA LYS A 122 7.52 9.12 15.43
C LYS A 122 8.09 7.82 15.98
N LEU A 123 7.97 6.73 15.22
CA LEU A 123 8.43 5.41 15.66
C LEU A 123 9.95 5.26 15.62
N LEU A 124 10.63 5.92 14.68
CA LEU A 124 12.10 5.93 14.59
C LEU A 124 12.74 6.54 15.86
N ALA A 125 12.05 7.45 16.54
CA ALA A 125 12.50 8.01 17.81
C ALA A 125 12.42 7.01 18.98
N ILE A 126 11.71 5.89 18.80
CA ILE A 126 11.51 4.86 19.83
C ILE A 126 12.36 3.62 19.50
N ASP A 127 12.13 3.01 18.34
CA ASP A 127 12.84 1.80 17.89
C ASP A 127 12.75 1.65 16.37
N GLU A 128 13.90 1.52 15.71
CA GLU A 128 13.99 1.43 14.26
C GLU A 128 13.29 0.19 13.69
N LYS A 129 13.41 -0.95 14.37
CA LYS A 129 12.82 -2.21 13.90
C LYS A 129 11.30 -2.14 13.94
N VAL A 130 10.72 -1.57 15.00
CA VAL A 130 9.29 -1.31 15.14
C VAL A 130 8.83 -0.34 14.05
N ALA A 131 9.57 0.74 13.81
CA ALA A 131 9.24 1.72 12.77
C ALA A 131 9.15 1.07 11.37
N ILE A 132 10.16 0.26 11.01
CA ILE A 132 10.21 -0.44 9.72
C ILE A 132 9.07 -1.46 9.60
N MET A 133 8.83 -2.25 10.65
CA MET A 133 7.76 -3.26 10.65
C MET A 133 6.38 -2.61 10.48
N MET A 134 6.10 -1.56 11.26
CA MET A 134 4.80 -0.86 11.21
C MET A 134 4.59 -0.15 9.87
N ALA A 135 5.62 0.50 9.31
CA ALA A 135 5.51 1.13 8.01
C ALA A 135 5.24 0.10 6.88
N ASN A 136 5.89 -1.06 6.93
CA ASN A 136 5.63 -2.15 5.98
C ASN A 136 4.20 -2.68 6.09
N GLU A 137 3.70 -2.91 7.31
CA GLU A 137 2.33 -3.34 7.60
C GLU A 137 1.30 -2.32 7.09
N MET A 138 1.52 -1.03 7.35
CA MET A 138 0.64 0.04 6.87
C MET A 138 0.54 0.03 5.34
N LEU A 139 1.69 -0.06 4.64
CA LEU A 139 1.72 -0.12 3.17
C LEU A 139 1.13 -1.42 2.59
N MET A 140 1.01 -2.49 3.37
CA MET A 140 0.36 -3.73 2.95
C MET A 140 -1.15 -3.70 3.19
N ALA A 141 -1.56 -3.51 4.45
CA ALA A 141 -2.94 -3.67 4.89
C ALA A 141 -3.80 -2.40 4.68
N GLY A 142 -3.17 -1.23 4.63
CA GLY A 142 -3.86 0.06 4.53
C GLY A 142 -4.45 0.34 3.14
N ILE A 143 -3.97 -0.34 2.09
CA ILE A 143 -4.39 -0.10 0.71
C ILE A 143 -5.87 -0.51 0.53
N ASP A 144 -6.16 -1.79 0.75
CA ASP A 144 -7.47 -2.36 0.41
C ASP A 144 -8.54 -1.95 1.42
N THR A 145 -8.18 -1.85 2.71
CA THR A 145 -9.13 -1.51 3.78
C THR A 145 -9.71 -0.11 3.62
N VAL A 146 -8.86 0.88 3.35
CA VAL A 146 -9.30 2.27 3.12
C VAL A 146 -10.04 2.39 1.79
N GLY A 147 -9.52 1.76 0.73
CA GLY A 147 -10.08 1.88 -0.62
C GLY A 147 -11.49 1.30 -0.71
N VAL A 148 -11.69 0.10 -0.16
CA VAL A 148 -12.99 -0.57 -0.14
C VAL A 148 -14.01 0.20 0.72
N LYS A 149 -13.60 0.75 1.87
CA LYS A 149 -14.50 1.53 2.74
C LYS A 149 -14.96 2.80 2.04
N LEU A 150 -14.06 3.54 1.40
CA LEU A 150 -14.42 4.76 0.71
C LEU A 150 -15.24 4.49 -0.56
N TYR A 151 -14.90 3.44 -1.31
CA TYR A 151 -15.73 2.95 -2.42
C TYR A 151 -17.18 2.69 -1.96
N SER A 152 -17.34 1.94 -0.87
CA SER A 152 -18.66 1.58 -0.33
C SER A 152 -19.43 2.82 0.16
N PHE A 153 -18.73 3.75 0.83
CA PHE A 153 -19.31 5.01 1.28
C PHE A 153 -19.84 5.82 0.10
N VAL A 154 -19.01 6.09 -0.91
CA VAL A 154 -19.42 6.89 -2.08
C VAL A 154 -20.60 6.25 -2.80
N LYS A 155 -20.58 4.92 -2.98
CA LYS A 155 -21.68 4.20 -3.62
C LYS A 155 -23.00 4.33 -2.86
N ASN A 156 -22.97 4.30 -1.53
CA ASN A 156 -24.17 4.43 -0.71
C ASN A 156 -24.79 5.84 -0.76
N TYR A 157 -24.01 6.89 -1.03
CA TYR A 157 -24.51 8.26 -1.16
C TYR A 157 -24.85 8.66 -2.60
N ALA A 158 -24.38 7.90 -3.60
CA ALA A 158 -24.65 8.13 -5.01
C ALA A 158 -25.93 7.44 -5.52
N THR A 159 -26.62 6.69 -4.65
CA THR A 159 -27.96 6.10 -4.84
C THR A 159 -28.96 6.76 -3.93
#